data_AF-A0A1M6FA95-F1
#
_entry.id   AF-A0A1M6FA95-F1
#
_cell.length_a   1.000
_cell.length_b   1.000
_cell.length_c   1.000
_cell.angle_alpha   90.00
_cell.angle_beta   90.00
_cell.angle_gamma   90.00
#
_symmetry.space_group_name_H-M   'P 1'
#
loop_
_entity.id
_entity.type
_entity.pdbx_description
1 polymer ?
#
loop_
_entity_poly.entity_id
_entity_poly.type
_entity_poly.pdbx_seq_one_letter_code
_entity_poly.pdbx_strand_id
1 'polypeptide(L)'
;MRPRAILHLRRAALSARLTIPRHFGTTSWVSVWTLTVCLSFLVISPVLAQSSTGVMPDNAHAKSYGSGWECDVAFRPHENTCVAIVVPENAYLTFRSYGEGWSCLHGFRRTRESSCVKVVVPEGGYLDPSGERWHCLREYQKIDGKCLKIIVPDNAYLNASGSGKRWVCERGFLRNDGKCEAVVIPQNAYFNAASYGPGWKCERGFSASNGGCEVIGLPENSHLDRSGNGWECHRNFQKSKGQCVLNN
;
A
#
# COMPACT_ATOMS: atom_id res chain seq x y z
N MET A 1 47.22 36.55 -5.72
CA MET A 1 47.93 36.84 -4.47
C MET A 1 47.16 36.22 -3.30
N ARG A 2 47.84 35.34 -2.54
CA ARG A 2 47.54 34.68 -1.24
C ARG A 2 46.26 33.81 -1.09
N PRO A 3 46.42 32.50 -0.81
CA PRO A 3 45.34 31.59 -0.39
C PRO A 3 45.19 31.58 1.14
N ARG A 4 43.99 31.23 1.66
CA ARG A 4 43.78 30.88 3.08
C ARG A 4 43.40 29.40 3.21
N ALA A 5 44.05 28.76 4.17
CA ALA A 5 44.08 27.34 4.43
C ALA A 5 42.91 26.83 5.29
N ILE A 6 42.44 25.65 4.90
CA ILE A 6 42.06 24.43 5.64
C ILE A 6 41.92 24.55 7.18
N LEU A 7 40.75 24.11 7.69
CA LEU A 7 40.67 23.33 8.93
C LEU A 7 39.60 22.22 8.80
N HIS A 8 40.06 20.97 8.68
CA HIS A 8 39.21 19.78 8.71
C HIS A 8 38.94 19.38 10.16
N LEU A 9 37.67 19.42 10.59
CA LEU A 9 37.22 18.81 11.84
C LEU A 9 36.81 17.35 11.59
N ARG A 10 37.69 16.42 11.99
CA ARG A 10 37.42 14.98 12.07
C ARG A 10 36.47 14.71 13.25
N ARG A 11 35.26 14.20 13.00
CA ARG A 11 34.40 13.60 14.04
C ARG A 11 34.86 12.15 14.26
N ALA A 12 35.37 11.88 15.45
CA ALA A 12 35.66 10.52 15.93
C ALA A 12 34.36 9.83 16.36
N ALA A 13 34.17 8.59 15.89
CA ALA A 13 33.09 7.70 16.29
C ALA A 13 33.46 6.99 17.59
N LEU A 14 32.63 7.10 18.63
CA LEU A 14 32.67 6.21 19.79
C LEU A 14 31.58 5.14 19.65
N SER A 15 31.99 3.92 19.36
CA SER A 15 31.16 2.72 19.38
C SER A 15 31.33 2.04 20.74
N ALA A 16 30.38 2.24 21.65
CA ALA A 16 30.36 1.52 22.93
C ALA A 16 29.81 0.10 22.71
N ARG A 17 30.68 -0.91 22.79
CA ARG A 17 30.29 -2.32 22.90
C ARG A 17 30.07 -2.63 24.38
N LEU A 18 28.85 -2.98 24.75
CA LEU A 18 28.52 -3.51 26.08
C LEU A 18 28.91 -4.99 26.13
N THR A 19 29.96 -5.28 26.89
CA THR A 19 30.45 -6.64 27.17
C THR A 19 29.66 -7.20 28.37
N ILE A 20 28.97 -8.32 28.17
CA ILE A 20 28.25 -9.07 29.21
C ILE A 20 29.27 -9.94 29.96
N PRO A 21 29.45 -9.80 31.29
CA PRO A 21 30.19 -10.78 32.06
C PRO A 21 29.27 -11.96 32.43
N ARG A 22 29.64 -13.15 31.96
CA ARG A 22 29.18 -14.42 32.50
C ARG A 22 29.96 -14.71 33.78
N HIS A 23 29.29 -14.78 34.92
CA HIS A 23 29.82 -15.47 36.09
C HIS A 23 28.92 -16.67 36.44
N PHE A 24 29.47 -17.84 36.13
CA PHE A 24 29.14 -19.13 36.72
C PHE A 24 29.74 -19.17 38.14
N GLY A 25 28.97 -19.61 39.12
CA GLY A 25 29.41 -19.74 40.51
C GLY A 25 28.41 -20.53 41.33
N THR A 26 28.54 -21.85 41.28
CA THR A 26 27.82 -22.86 42.05
C THR A 26 28.26 -22.87 43.51
N THR A 27 27.32 -22.82 44.46
CA THR A 27 27.34 -23.49 45.78
C THR A 27 25.96 -23.27 46.42
N SER A 28 25.00 -24.18 46.25
CA SER A 28 24.67 -25.26 47.20
C SER A 28 24.68 -24.77 48.65
N TRP A 29 23.52 -24.42 49.21
CA TRP A 29 23.22 -24.53 50.64
C TRP A 29 21.88 -25.24 50.80
N VAL A 30 21.91 -26.21 51.69
CA VAL A 30 20.99 -27.34 51.83
C VAL A 30 19.74 -26.92 52.61
N SER A 31 18.62 -27.41 52.08
CA SER A 31 17.30 -27.61 52.68
C SER A 31 17.26 -27.98 54.17
N VAL A 32 16.57 -27.17 54.98
CA VAL A 32 15.79 -27.57 56.17
C VAL A 32 14.86 -26.36 56.46
N TRP A 33 13.53 -26.38 56.53
CA TRP A 33 12.57 -27.34 57.02
C TRP A 33 11.23 -27.16 56.29
N THR A 34 10.74 -28.21 55.64
CA THR A 34 9.32 -28.45 55.39
C THR A 34 8.69 -28.99 56.66
N LEU A 35 7.67 -28.33 57.22
CA LEU A 35 6.50 -28.92 57.89
C LEU A 35 5.64 -27.82 58.54
N THR A 36 4.72 -27.25 57.75
CA THR A 36 3.42 -26.73 58.20
C THR A 36 2.49 -26.69 56.99
N VAL A 37 2.31 -27.86 56.34
CA VAL A 37 1.16 -28.12 55.48
C VAL A 37 0.12 -28.76 56.37
N CYS A 38 -0.94 -28.01 56.69
CA CYS A 38 -2.33 -28.45 56.78
C CYS A 38 -3.17 -27.39 57.47
N LEU A 39 -4.27 -26.98 56.83
CA LEU A 39 -5.32 -26.07 57.31
C LEU A 39 -4.99 -24.57 57.35
N SER A 40 -5.13 -23.91 56.21
CA SER A 40 -5.81 -22.60 56.19
C SER A 40 -6.37 -22.31 54.80
N PHE A 41 -7.70 -22.49 54.69
CA PHE A 41 -8.62 -21.75 53.81
C PHE A 41 -8.13 -21.48 52.37
N LEU A 42 -8.51 -22.25 51.34
CA LEU A 42 -9.85 -22.19 50.73
C LEU A 42 -10.67 -20.93 51.09
N VAL A 43 -10.09 -19.74 50.91
CA VAL A 43 -10.88 -18.51 50.73
C VAL A 43 -11.31 -18.44 49.28
N ILE A 44 -12.46 -19.04 48.98
CA ILE A 44 -13.26 -18.66 47.82
C ILE A 44 -13.68 -17.21 48.11
N SER A 45 -12.99 -16.23 47.52
CA SER A 45 -13.46 -14.85 47.55
C SER A 45 -14.87 -14.86 46.96
N PRO A 46 -15.91 -14.42 47.68
CA PRO A 46 -17.20 -14.24 47.05
C PRO A 46 -17.00 -13.20 45.95
N VAL A 47 -17.22 -13.60 44.69
CA VAL A 47 -17.43 -12.65 43.62
C VAL A 47 -18.77 -11.99 43.95
N LEU A 48 -18.70 -10.91 44.73
CA LEU A 48 -19.81 -9.98 44.86
C LEU A 48 -19.99 -9.36 43.48
N ALA A 49 -21.01 -9.81 42.75
CA ALA A 49 -21.57 -9.01 41.68
C ALA A 49 -21.97 -7.68 42.34
N GLN A 50 -21.20 -6.62 42.09
CA GLN A 50 -21.59 -5.27 42.47
C GLN A 50 -22.79 -4.92 41.60
N SER A 51 -23.99 -5.27 42.06
CA SER A 51 -25.21 -4.64 41.59
C SER A 51 -25.10 -3.19 42.01
N SER A 52 -24.59 -2.35 41.10
CA SER A 52 -24.76 -0.92 41.22
C SER A 52 -26.24 -0.63 41.13
N THR A 53 -26.94 -0.62 42.27
CA THR A 53 -28.16 0.17 42.44
C THR A 53 -27.76 1.65 42.48
N GLY A 54 -27.06 2.09 41.44
CA GLY A 54 -26.83 3.49 41.18
C GLY A 54 -28.17 4.06 40.76
N VAL A 55 -28.65 5.05 41.50
CA VAL A 55 -29.78 5.89 41.06
C VAL A 55 -29.50 6.31 39.62
N MET A 56 -30.47 6.08 38.73
CA MET A 56 -30.36 6.45 37.33
C MET A 56 -30.13 7.97 37.26
N PRO A 57 -29.01 8.45 36.69
CA PRO A 57 -28.72 9.87 36.62
C PRO A 57 -29.63 10.56 35.59
N ASP A 58 -29.66 11.89 35.60
CA ASP A 58 -30.31 12.68 34.56
C ASP A 58 -29.68 12.39 33.19
N ASN A 59 -30.49 12.48 32.13
CA ASN A 59 -30.12 12.19 30.74
C ASN A 59 -29.66 10.72 30.52
N ALA A 60 -30.32 9.79 31.22
CA ALA A 60 -30.15 8.36 31.05
C ALA A 60 -31.50 7.64 31.05
N HIS A 61 -31.55 6.51 30.35
CA HIS A 61 -32.68 5.59 30.38
C HIS A 61 -32.23 4.17 30.74
N ALA A 62 -33.18 3.36 31.22
CA ALA A 62 -32.93 1.97 31.55
C ALA A 62 -32.58 1.17 30.29
N LYS A 63 -31.57 0.29 30.38
CA LYS A 63 -31.21 -0.59 29.26
C LYS A 63 -32.38 -1.52 28.91
N SER A 64 -32.50 -1.83 27.63
CA SER A 64 -33.53 -2.77 27.13
C SER A 64 -33.32 -4.22 27.57
N TYR A 65 -32.11 -4.59 27.98
CA TYR A 65 -31.78 -5.90 28.54
C TYR A 65 -30.67 -5.79 29.60
N GLY A 66 -30.69 -6.70 30.57
CA GLY A 66 -29.76 -6.69 31.72
C GLY A 66 -30.11 -5.64 32.78
N SER A 67 -29.23 -5.49 33.77
CA SER A 67 -29.34 -4.43 34.79
C SER A 67 -28.49 -3.21 34.41
N GLY A 68 -28.98 -2.02 34.76
CA GLY A 68 -28.28 -0.74 34.59
C GLY A 68 -28.96 0.23 33.61
N TRP A 69 -28.29 1.34 33.35
CA TRP A 69 -28.76 2.44 32.51
C TRP A 69 -27.75 2.74 31.40
N GLU A 70 -28.21 3.41 30.34
CA GLU A 70 -27.36 4.01 29.33
C GLU A 70 -27.76 5.46 29.09
N CYS A 71 -26.78 6.29 28.68
CA CYS A 71 -27.03 7.70 28.45
C CYS A 71 -27.97 7.90 27.27
N ASP A 72 -28.81 8.92 27.39
CA ASP A 72 -29.66 9.38 26.31
C ASP A 72 -28.84 9.87 25.11
N VAL A 73 -29.52 9.97 23.97
CA VAL A 73 -28.93 10.48 22.74
C VAL A 73 -28.36 11.88 22.97
N ALA A 74 -27.14 12.13 22.47
CA ALA A 74 -26.35 13.34 22.69
C ALA A 74 -25.68 13.44 24.08
N PHE A 75 -25.72 12.40 24.89
CA PHE A 75 -24.98 12.31 26.15
C PHE A 75 -24.02 11.12 26.12
N ARG A 76 -22.93 11.23 26.89
CA ARG A 76 -21.93 10.17 27.04
C ARG A 76 -21.67 9.88 28.52
N PRO A 77 -21.32 8.64 28.87
CA PRO A 77 -21.00 8.29 30.24
C PRO A 77 -19.72 9.01 30.69
N HIS A 78 -19.79 9.67 31.83
CA HIS A 78 -18.63 10.20 32.54
C HIS A 78 -18.81 9.87 34.03
N GLU A 79 -17.98 8.95 34.51
CA GLU A 79 -18.11 8.35 35.85
C GLU A 79 -19.53 7.78 36.06
N ASN A 80 -20.30 8.31 37.01
CA ASN A 80 -21.67 7.86 37.31
C ASN A 80 -22.74 8.86 36.84
N THR A 81 -22.42 9.68 35.83
CA THR A 81 -23.32 10.69 35.24
C THR A 81 -23.29 10.66 33.72
N CYS A 82 -24.31 11.23 33.09
CA CYS A 82 -24.36 11.45 31.66
C CYS A 82 -24.07 12.92 31.35
N VAL A 83 -22.95 13.18 30.68
CA VAL A 83 -22.54 14.53 30.28
C VAL A 83 -22.85 14.76 28.81
N ALA A 84 -23.29 15.97 28.46
CA ALA A 84 -23.63 16.32 27.09
C ALA A 84 -22.41 16.23 26.16
N ILE A 85 -22.62 15.71 24.96
CA ILE A 85 -21.63 15.70 23.89
C ILE A 85 -21.54 17.12 23.32
N VAL A 86 -20.39 17.76 23.51
CA VAL A 86 -20.11 19.09 22.93
C VAL A 86 -19.76 18.91 21.46
N VAL A 87 -20.61 19.43 20.58
CA VAL A 87 -20.40 19.41 19.12
C VAL A 87 -19.68 20.70 18.72
N PRO A 88 -18.47 20.63 18.15
CA PRO A 88 -17.76 21.82 17.69
C PRO A 88 -18.42 22.42 16.44
N GLU A 89 -18.00 23.63 16.07
CA GLU A 89 -18.42 24.24 14.80
C GLU A 89 -18.06 23.35 13.61
N ASN A 90 -18.93 23.31 12.59
CA ASN A 90 -18.80 22.48 11.39
C ASN A 90 -18.83 20.95 11.66
N ALA A 91 -19.53 20.52 12.70
CA ALA A 91 -19.80 19.12 13.02
C ALA A 91 -21.29 18.85 13.26
N TYR A 92 -21.65 17.57 13.27
CA TYR A 92 -22.99 17.08 13.59
C TYR A 92 -22.93 15.87 14.53
N LEU A 93 -24.00 15.65 15.29
CA LEU A 93 -24.14 14.48 16.17
C LEU A 93 -24.29 13.20 15.35
N THR A 94 -23.53 12.18 15.71
CA THR A 94 -23.63 10.84 15.10
C THR A 94 -24.60 9.91 15.82
N PHE A 95 -25.20 10.40 16.92
CA PHE A 95 -26.09 9.65 17.80
C PHE A 95 -25.47 8.38 18.38
N ARG A 96 -24.13 8.33 18.44
CA ARG A 96 -23.37 7.26 19.10
C ARG A 96 -22.99 7.73 20.50
N SER A 97 -23.24 6.88 21.50
CA SER A 97 -22.87 7.09 22.91
C SER A 97 -21.40 6.75 23.20
N TYR A 98 -20.69 6.17 22.23
CA TYR A 98 -19.27 5.83 22.29
C TYR A 98 -18.46 6.62 21.25
N GLY A 99 -17.15 6.74 21.49
CA GLY A 99 -16.27 7.58 20.68
C GLY A 99 -16.53 9.07 20.94
N GLU A 100 -16.37 9.90 19.91
CA GLU A 100 -16.59 11.34 20.03
C GLU A 100 -18.08 11.72 20.06
N GLY A 101 -18.95 10.87 19.53
CA GLY A 101 -20.38 11.15 19.42
C GLY A 101 -20.76 12.19 18.36
N TRP A 102 -19.78 12.79 17.69
CA TRP A 102 -19.95 13.73 16.58
C TRP A 102 -19.01 13.41 15.41
N SER A 103 -19.33 13.96 14.24
CA SER A 103 -18.51 13.88 13.03
C SER A 103 -18.48 15.23 12.32
N CYS A 104 -17.39 15.54 11.63
CA CYS A 104 -17.31 16.76 10.82
C CYS A 104 -18.31 16.73 9.66
N LEU A 105 -18.83 17.89 9.29
CA LEU A 105 -19.59 18.07 8.06
C LEU A 105 -18.72 17.73 6.83
N HIS A 106 -19.35 17.34 5.72
CA HIS A 106 -18.63 17.09 4.47
C HIS A 106 -17.82 18.33 4.05
N GLY A 107 -16.56 18.13 3.69
CA GLY A 107 -15.61 19.22 3.40
C GLY A 107 -14.87 19.76 4.61
N PHE A 108 -15.04 19.17 5.79
CA PHE A 108 -14.28 19.48 6.99
C PHE A 108 -13.57 18.23 7.50
N ARG A 109 -12.38 18.42 8.05
CA ARG A 109 -11.58 17.35 8.66
C ARG A 109 -11.32 17.63 10.12
N ARG A 110 -11.24 16.55 10.90
CA ARG A 110 -10.97 16.63 12.33
C ARG A 110 -9.51 17.02 12.63
N THR A 111 -9.31 17.88 13.62
CA THR A 111 -7.98 18.20 14.18
C THR A 111 -7.72 17.43 15.48
N ARG A 112 -6.50 17.54 16.02
CA ARG A 112 -6.15 16.92 17.31
C ARG A 112 -6.85 17.59 18.51
N GLU A 113 -7.35 18.80 18.33
CA GLU A 113 -8.00 19.61 19.37
C GLU A 113 -9.52 19.42 19.36
N SER A 114 -10.02 18.31 18.79
CA SER A 114 -11.45 18.02 18.68
C SER A 114 -12.27 19.14 18.01
N SER A 115 -11.72 19.70 16.93
CA SER A 115 -12.39 20.70 16.08
C SER A 115 -12.43 20.26 14.62
N CYS A 116 -13.32 20.86 13.84
CA CYS A 116 -13.46 20.61 12.40
C CYS A 116 -12.96 21.81 11.59
N VAL A 117 -11.91 21.59 10.80
CA VAL A 117 -11.34 22.63 9.93
C VAL A 117 -11.67 22.33 8.47
N LYS A 118 -11.97 23.37 7.71
CA LYS A 118 -12.32 23.24 6.29
C LYS A 118 -11.15 22.63 5.50
N VAL A 119 -11.47 21.65 4.66
CA VAL A 119 -10.52 21.06 3.72
C VAL A 119 -10.33 22.02 2.56
N VAL A 120 -9.11 22.55 2.41
CA VAL A 120 -8.75 23.40 1.27
C VAL A 120 -8.45 22.51 0.07
N VAL A 121 -9.26 22.64 -0.97
CA VAL A 121 -9.08 21.94 -2.24
C VAL A 121 -8.39 22.86 -3.24
N PRO A 122 -7.23 22.49 -3.80
CA PRO A 122 -6.56 23.31 -4.81
C PRO A 122 -7.33 23.29 -6.15
N GLU A 123 -7.01 24.23 -7.04
CA GLU A 123 -7.48 24.23 -8.43
C GLU A 123 -7.14 22.87 -9.11
N GLY A 124 -8.08 22.33 -9.88
CA GLY A 124 -7.93 21.00 -10.48
C GLY A 124 -8.13 19.84 -9.51
N GLY A 125 -8.61 20.09 -8.29
CA GLY A 125 -8.95 19.08 -7.29
C GLY A 125 -10.45 18.99 -6.99
N TYR A 126 -10.86 17.91 -6.33
CA TYR A 126 -12.21 17.69 -5.83
C TYR A 126 -12.19 16.93 -4.49
N LEU A 127 -13.21 17.12 -3.66
CA LEU A 127 -13.37 16.36 -2.41
C LEU A 127 -13.76 14.92 -2.69
N ASP A 128 -13.22 13.99 -1.91
CA ASP A 128 -13.68 12.60 -1.93
C ASP A 128 -15.07 12.46 -1.27
N PRO A 129 -15.71 11.27 -1.35
CA PRO A 129 -17.01 11.05 -0.71
C PRO A 129 -17.01 11.24 0.82
N SER A 130 -15.86 11.06 1.48
CA SER A 130 -15.74 11.32 2.93
C SER A 130 -15.77 12.82 3.23
N GLY A 131 -15.30 13.65 2.30
CA GLY A 131 -15.15 15.09 2.50
C GLY A 131 -13.94 15.47 3.36
N GLU A 132 -13.20 14.51 3.90
CA GLU A 132 -12.00 14.76 4.72
C GLU A 132 -10.72 14.88 3.89
N ARG A 133 -10.77 14.40 2.65
CA ARG A 133 -9.64 14.37 1.71
C ARG A 133 -10.05 14.86 0.35
N TRP A 134 -9.05 15.13 -0.48
CA TRP A 134 -9.23 15.55 -1.86
C TRP A 134 -8.35 14.74 -2.80
N HIS A 135 -8.82 14.64 -4.03
CA HIS A 135 -8.10 14.05 -5.16
C HIS A 135 -7.96 15.06 -6.29
N CYS A 136 -6.97 14.87 -7.15
CA CYS A 136 -6.88 15.63 -8.38
C CYS A 136 -7.86 15.09 -9.40
N LEU A 137 -8.45 15.98 -10.20
CA LEU A 137 -9.17 15.61 -11.41
C LEU A 137 -8.27 14.75 -12.31
N ARG A 138 -8.89 13.94 -13.16
CA ARG A 138 -8.21 12.97 -14.04
C ARG A 138 -7.04 13.56 -14.83
N GLU A 139 -7.20 14.79 -15.33
CA GLU A 139 -6.19 15.48 -16.13
C GLU A 139 -5.09 16.14 -15.29
N TYR A 140 -5.08 15.94 -13.97
CA TYR A 140 -4.19 16.59 -13.04
C TYR A 140 -3.38 15.59 -12.21
N GLN A 141 -2.20 16.01 -11.80
CA GLN A 141 -1.27 15.27 -10.96
C GLN A 141 -0.98 16.00 -9.66
N LYS A 142 -1.04 15.24 -8.56
CA LYS A 142 -0.70 15.73 -7.23
C LYS A 142 0.81 15.92 -7.12
N ILE A 143 1.24 17.18 -6.97
CA ILE A 143 2.63 17.59 -6.74
C ILE A 143 2.60 18.65 -5.63
N ASP A 144 3.34 18.40 -4.55
CA ASP A 144 3.48 19.33 -3.41
C ASP A 144 2.15 19.89 -2.86
N GLY A 145 1.15 19.02 -2.73
CA GLY A 145 -0.17 19.42 -2.20
C GLY A 145 -1.02 20.25 -3.17
N LYS A 146 -0.62 20.37 -4.43
CA LYS A 146 -1.39 20.99 -5.51
C LYS A 146 -1.75 19.97 -6.59
N CYS A 147 -2.70 20.33 -7.43
CA CYS A 147 -3.02 19.59 -8.65
C CYS A 147 -2.46 20.37 -9.84
N LEU A 148 -1.47 19.81 -10.52
CA LEU A 148 -0.91 20.39 -11.73
C LEU A 148 -1.42 19.63 -12.95
N LYS A 149 -1.83 20.35 -14.00
CA LYS A 149 -2.34 19.73 -15.23
C LYS A 149 -1.26 18.85 -15.87
N ILE A 150 -1.63 17.64 -16.24
CA ILE A 150 -0.76 16.68 -16.91
C ILE A 150 -0.59 17.13 -18.35
N ILE A 151 0.66 17.35 -18.77
CA ILE A 151 1.01 17.55 -20.16
C ILE A 151 1.07 16.16 -20.82
N VAL A 152 0.17 15.93 -21.78
CA VAL A 152 0.14 14.72 -22.60
C VAL A 152 0.92 15.03 -23.89
N PRO A 153 2.01 14.32 -24.20
CA PRO A 153 2.75 14.54 -25.44
C PRO A 153 1.95 14.04 -26.65
N ASP A 154 2.40 14.41 -27.85
CA ASP A 154 1.83 13.90 -29.10
C ASP A 154 1.88 12.36 -29.15
N ASN A 155 0.88 11.75 -29.80
CA ASN A 155 0.69 10.30 -29.91
C ASN A 155 0.56 9.59 -28.55
N ALA A 156 -0.07 10.26 -27.58
CA ALA A 156 -0.34 9.72 -26.25
C ALA A 156 -1.74 10.10 -25.76
N TYR A 157 -2.25 9.32 -24.82
CA TYR A 157 -3.53 9.58 -24.17
C TYR A 157 -3.46 9.34 -22.66
N LEU A 158 -4.36 9.99 -21.92
CA LEU A 158 -4.43 9.82 -20.46
C LEU A 158 -4.79 8.38 -20.09
N ASN A 159 -4.05 7.80 -19.15
CA ASN A 159 -4.29 6.44 -18.69
C ASN A 159 -5.63 6.34 -17.94
N ALA A 160 -6.48 5.39 -18.31
CA ALA A 160 -7.81 5.17 -17.71
C ALA A 160 -7.76 4.62 -16.28
N SER A 161 -6.75 3.83 -15.91
CA SER A 161 -6.78 3.00 -14.70
C SER A 161 -6.60 3.75 -13.37
N GLY A 162 -6.31 5.07 -13.40
CA GLY A 162 -6.04 5.89 -12.20
C GLY A 162 -4.78 5.50 -11.40
N SER A 163 -4.20 4.34 -11.71
CA SER A 163 -3.04 3.72 -11.08
C SER A 163 -1.92 3.54 -12.11
N GLY A 164 -0.68 3.84 -11.71
CA GLY A 164 0.49 3.76 -12.60
C GLY A 164 0.80 5.06 -13.35
N LYS A 165 1.29 4.93 -14.60
CA LYS A 165 1.68 6.07 -15.44
C LYS A 165 0.46 6.95 -15.75
N ARG A 166 0.66 8.27 -15.85
CA ARG A 166 -0.42 9.25 -16.07
C ARG A 166 -0.98 9.26 -17.48
N TRP A 167 -0.13 8.92 -18.45
CA TRP A 167 -0.49 8.75 -19.84
C TRP A 167 0.23 7.52 -20.39
N VAL A 168 -0.28 7.05 -21.53
CA VAL A 168 0.24 5.91 -22.28
C VAL A 168 0.32 6.31 -23.75
N CYS A 169 1.30 5.75 -24.47
CA CYS A 169 1.43 6.00 -25.90
C CYS A 169 0.30 5.33 -26.67
N GLU A 170 -0.10 5.96 -27.77
CA GLU A 170 -0.99 5.36 -28.75
C GLU A 170 -0.38 4.07 -29.34
N ARG A 171 -1.24 3.21 -29.87
CA ARG A 171 -0.80 1.98 -30.53
C ARG A 171 0.13 2.33 -31.70
N GLY A 172 1.29 1.68 -31.79
CA GLY A 172 2.31 2.01 -32.77
C GLY A 172 3.41 2.94 -32.26
N PHE A 173 3.30 3.44 -31.02
CA PHE A 173 4.29 4.31 -30.41
C PHE A 173 4.83 3.72 -29.10
N LEU A 174 6.11 3.99 -28.82
CA LEU A 174 6.78 3.61 -27.57
C LEU A 174 7.27 4.84 -26.82
N ARG A 175 7.32 4.71 -25.49
CA ARG A 175 7.76 5.81 -24.63
C ARG A 175 9.27 5.94 -24.66
N ASN A 176 9.76 7.11 -25.06
CA ASN A 176 11.16 7.49 -24.99
C ASN A 176 11.28 8.90 -24.39
N ASP A 177 12.04 9.07 -23.30
CA ASP A 177 12.29 10.35 -22.62
C ASP A 177 11.07 11.29 -22.43
N GLY A 178 9.92 10.71 -22.08
CA GLY A 178 8.70 11.50 -21.84
C GLY A 178 7.91 11.87 -23.08
N LYS A 179 8.27 11.33 -24.25
CA LYS A 179 7.54 11.43 -25.51
C LYS A 179 7.09 10.04 -25.97
N CYS A 180 6.25 10.02 -27.00
CA CYS A 180 5.84 8.82 -27.70
C CYS A 180 6.43 8.85 -29.11
N GLU A 181 7.36 7.95 -29.38
CA GLU A 181 8.06 7.83 -30.65
C GLU A 181 7.51 6.65 -31.44
N ALA A 182 7.35 6.84 -32.75
CA ALA A 182 6.80 5.81 -33.62
C ALA A 182 7.72 4.59 -33.66
N VAL A 183 7.14 3.40 -33.54
CA VAL A 183 7.87 2.15 -33.71
C VAL A 183 8.15 1.96 -35.20
N VAL A 184 9.42 1.87 -35.55
CA VAL A 184 9.84 1.43 -36.89
C VAL A 184 9.63 -0.07 -36.98
N ILE A 185 8.65 -0.48 -37.79
CA ILE A 185 8.32 -1.89 -38.02
C ILE A 185 9.05 -2.33 -39.30
N PRO A 186 9.99 -3.28 -39.22
CA PRO A 186 10.70 -3.77 -40.40
C PRO A 186 9.77 -4.60 -41.31
N GLN A 187 10.22 -4.89 -42.53
CA GLN A 187 9.48 -5.79 -43.43
C GLN A 187 9.30 -7.17 -42.79
N ASN A 188 8.13 -7.80 -43.02
CA ASN A 188 7.74 -9.09 -42.43
C ASN A 188 7.63 -9.05 -40.90
N ALA A 189 7.19 -7.93 -40.35
CA ALA A 189 6.94 -7.75 -38.92
C ALA A 189 5.62 -6.99 -38.67
N TYR A 190 5.11 -7.12 -37.44
CA TYR A 190 3.91 -6.43 -36.99
C TYR A 190 4.12 -5.80 -35.60
N PHE A 191 3.34 -4.76 -35.30
CA PHE A 191 3.39 -4.07 -34.00
C PHE A 191 3.04 -5.02 -32.85
N ASN A 192 3.86 -4.99 -31.80
CA ASN A 192 3.65 -5.75 -30.57
C ASN A 192 3.62 -4.79 -29.37
N ALA A 193 2.49 -4.74 -28.69
CA ALA A 193 2.24 -3.84 -27.55
C ALA A 193 2.91 -4.28 -26.23
N ALA A 194 3.77 -5.29 -26.27
CA ALA A 194 4.49 -5.75 -25.08
C ALA A 194 5.30 -4.59 -24.46
N SER A 195 5.32 -4.51 -23.12
CA SER A 195 6.06 -3.49 -22.38
C SER A 195 7.59 -3.67 -22.43
N TYR A 196 8.05 -4.73 -23.08
CA TYR A 196 9.44 -5.12 -23.23
C TYR A 196 9.73 -5.55 -24.68
N GLY A 197 10.99 -5.45 -25.09
CA GLY A 197 11.42 -5.72 -26.46
C GLY A 197 11.27 -4.53 -27.40
N PRO A 198 11.43 -4.74 -28.72
CA PRO A 198 11.57 -3.66 -29.70
C PRO A 198 10.23 -3.03 -30.17
N GLY A 199 9.09 -3.44 -29.60
CA GLY A 199 7.76 -2.94 -30.01
C GLY A 199 7.17 -3.61 -31.26
N TRP A 200 7.83 -4.62 -31.80
CA TRP A 200 7.37 -5.41 -32.93
C TRP A 200 7.72 -6.89 -32.76
N LYS A 201 7.09 -7.74 -33.56
CA LYS A 201 7.40 -9.17 -33.70
C LYS A 201 7.41 -9.55 -35.17
N CYS A 202 8.26 -10.50 -35.53
CA CYS A 202 8.28 -11.03 -36.88
C CYS A 202 7.00 -11.80 -37.19
N GLU A 203 6.57 -11.73 -38.45
CA GLU A 203 5.52 -12.58 -39.00
C GLU A 203 5.94 -14.06 -38.93
N ARG A 204 4.95 -14.96 -38.96
CA ARG A 204 5.22 -16.41 -38.94
C ARG A 204 6.03 -16.79 -40.18
N GLY A 205 7.11 -17.55 -39.98
CA GLY A 205 8.07 -17.91 -41.03
C GLY A 205 9.32 -17.03 -41.03
N PHE A 206 9.37 -16.01 -40.17
CA PHE A 206 10.53 -15.11 -40.03
C PHE A 206 11.04 -15.09 -38.59
N SER A 207 12.35 -14.92 -38.42
CA SER A 207 13.03 -14.77 -37.12
C SER A 207 13.71 -13.41 -37.02
N ALA A 208 13.81 -12.88 -35.80
CA ALA A 208 14.43 -11.58 -35.56
C ALA A 208 15.95 -11.67 -35.70
N SER A 209 16.52 -10.82 -36.56
CA SER A 209 17.96 -10.75 -36.84
C SER A 209 18.34 -9.32 -37.25
N ASN A 210 19.43 -8.78 -36.71
CA ASN A 210 19.97 -7.44 -37.04
C ASN A 210 18.95 -6.28 -37.04
N GLY A 211 17.96 -6.32 -36.15
CA GLY A 211 16.91 -5.28 -36.09
C GLY A 211 15.82 -5.42 -37.17
N GLY A 212 15.81 -6.52 -37.93
CA GLY A 212 14.81 -6.88 -38.91
C GLY A 212 14.29 -8.31 -38.73
N CYS A 213 13.56 -8.78 -39.73
CA CYS A 213 13.00 -10.13 -39.78
C CYS A 213 13.51 -10.86 -41.02
N GLU A 214 14.24 -11.95 -40.81
CA GLU A 214 14.82 -12.78 -41.86
C GLU A 214 14.01 -14.08 -42.00
N VAL A 215 13.89 -14.59 -43.23
CA VAL A 215 13.17 -15.84 -43.50
C VAL A 215 13.84 -17.00 -42.76
N ILE A 216 13.03 -17.83 -42.11
CA ILE A 216 13.53 -19.05 -41.46
C ILE A 216 13.84 -20.09 -42.53
N GLY A 217 15.12 -20.42 -42.68
CA GLY A 217 15.54 -21.59 -43.43
C GLY A 217 15.16 -22.87 -42.69
N LEU A 218 14.15 -23.59 -43.20
CA LEU A 218 13.74 -24.88 -42.66
C LEU A 218 14.66 -25.98 -43.22
N PRO A 219 15.46 -26.67 -42.38
CA PRO A 219 16.17 -27.87 -42.82
C PRO A 219 15.19 -29.00 -43.15
N GLU A 220 15.68 -30.02 -43.84
CA GLU A 220 14.90 -31.23 -44.11
C GLU A 220 14.42 -31.86 -42.79
N ASN A 221 13.20 -32.44 -42.81
CA ASN A 221 12.55 -33.03 -41.64
C ASN A 221 12.28 -32.02 -40.50
N SER A 222 11.98 -30.77 -40.82
CA SER A 222 11.61 -29.73 -39.85
C SER A 222 10.35 -28.96 -40.25
N HIS A 223 9.74 -28.32 -39.25
CA HIS A 223 8.57 -27.47 -39.40
C HIS A 223 8.67 -26.25 -38.48
N LEU A 224 7.91 -25.20 -38.79
CA LEU A 224 7.82 -24.03 -37.91
C LEU A 224 7.18 -24.42 -36.57
N ASP A 225 7.76 -23.91 -35.48
CA ASP A 225 7.26 -24.16 -34.13
C ASP A 225 5.90 -23.47 -33.88
N ARG A 226 5.38 -23.61 -32.66
CA ARG A 226 4.11 -22.99 -32.26
C ARG A 226 4.16 -21.46 -32.31
N SER A 227 5.29 -20.85 -31.99
CA SER A 227 5.46 -19.39 -32.06
C SER A 227 5.44 -18.91 -33.51
N GLY A 228 5.95 -19.73 -34.43
CA GLY A 228 6.12 -19.39 -35.83
C GLY A 228 7.37 -18.57 -36.14
N ASN A 229 8.16 -18.20 -35.12
CA ASN A 229 9.41 -17.46 -35.26
C ASN A 229 10.65 -18.34 -34.99
N GLY A 230 10.45 -19.67 -34.90
CA GLY A 230 11.47 -20.70 -34.80
C GLY A 230 11.02 -21.98 -35.50
N TRP A 231 11.83 -23.04 -35.40
CA TRP A 231 11.55 -24.34 -36.02
C TRP A 231 11.93 -25.50 -35.11
N GLU A 232 11.18 -26.59 -35.27
CA GLU A 232 11.34 -27.85 -34.56
C GLU A 232 11.46 -29.01 -35.56
N CYS A 233 12.16 -30.06 -35.16
CA CYS A 233 12.25 -31.27 -35.97
C CYS A 233 10.90 -32.00 -36.00
N HIS A 234 10.65 -32.72 -37.09
CA HIS A 234 9.56 -33.69 -37.14
C HIS A 234 9.75 -34.75 -36.05
N ARG A 235 8.65 -35.46 -35.74
CA ARG A 235 8.68 -36.56 -34.78
C ARG A 235 9.74 -37.60 -35.20
N ASN A 236 10.50 -38.09 -34.22
CA ASN A 236 11.62 -39.04 -34.35
C ASN A 236 12.95 -38.47 -34.89
N PHE A 237 13.04 -37.16 -35.12
CA PHE A 237 14.29 -36.48 -35.46
C PHE A 237 14.77 -35.61 -34.29
N GLN A 238 16.09 -35.53 -34.11
CA GLN A 238 16.75 -34.65 -33.13
C GLN A 238 17.57 -33.57 -33.82
N LYS A 239 17.64 -32.40 -33.16
CA LYS A 239 18.39 -31.24 -33.64
C LYS A 239 19.89 -31.47 -33.43
N SER A 240 20.67 -31.51 -34.51
CA SER A 240 22.13 -31.63 -34.47
C SER A 240 22.76 -30.70 -35.51
N LYS A 241 23.68 -29.82 -35.08
CA LYS A 241 24.39 -28.84 -35.92
C LYS A 241 23.48 -28.04 -36.89
N GLY A 242 22.29 -27.67 -36.45
CA GLY A 242 21.33 -26.90 -37.27
C GLY A 242 20.51 -27.74 -38.26
N GLN A 243 20.60 -29.07 -38.19
CA GLN A 243 19.80 -30.01 -38.99
C GLN A 243 18.97 -30.94 -38.10
N CYS A 244 18.05 -31.67 -38.72
CA CYS A 244 17.27 -32.73 -38.08
C CYS A 244 17.79 -34.08 -38.53
N VAL A 245 18.36 -34.85 -37.60
CA VAL A 245 18.89 -36.20 -37.84
C VAL A 245 18.01 -37.23 -37.15
N LEU A 246 17.85 -38.41 -37.76
CA LEU A 246 17.03 -39.48 -37.20
C LEU A 246 17.61 -39.93 -35.84
N ASN A 247 16.73 -40.17 -34.87
CA ASN A 247 17.13 -40.85 -33.64
C ASN A 247 17.47 -42.31 -33.97
N ASN A 248 18.73 -42.69 -33.78
CA ASN A 248 19.09 -44.10 -33.62
C ASN A 248 18.67 -44.61 -32.25
#